data_AF-A0A2S2NXU4-F1
#
_entry.id   AF-A0A2S2NXU4-F1
#
_cell.length_a   1.000
_cell.length_b   1.000
_cell.length_c   1.000
_cell.angle_alpha   90.00
_cell.angle_beta   90.00
_cell.angle_gamma   90.00
#
_symmetry.space_group_name_H-M   'P 1'
#
loop_
_entity.id
_entity.type
_entity.pdbx_description
1 polymer ?
#
loop_
_entity_poly.entity_id
_entity_poly.type
_entity_poly.pdbx_seq_one_letter_code
_entity_poly.pdbx_strand_id
1 'polypeptide(L)'
;MLVKEFYKIFLTEESTVKYLQDYGLLHCAKQCHKCGSEVKQYQRNDRGKIREVFRCKKKGCQTTQSVRNNNSFFTYVDANGRCNSGLSLSEIMEIVYFWVTKNQLVQIIKFTGRSKNTICDWMNLCRDIPVRLFNKRQPFGGPGQIVQIDECLLRGARKNNKGRFRLADLKAAVIPRQEDEEDTNRNYGRRIGGPWVVGLCCVLENGLIDARFFVVEKRDKETLH
;
A
#
# COMPACT_ATOMS: atom_id res chain seq x y z
N MET A 1 17.64 -4.34 5.95
CA MET A 1 18.07 -5.65 5.44
C MET A 1 18.94 -5.42 4.23
N LEU A 2 20.18 -5.87 4.28
CA LEU A 2 21.10 -5.83 3.13
C LEU A 2 20.72 -6.92 2.12
N VAL A 3 21.09 -6.75 0.85
CA VAL A 3 20.80 -7.71 -0.23
C VAL A 3 21.32 -9.13 0.12
N LYS A 4 22.52 -9.21 0.70
CA LYS A 4 23.10 -10.48 1.14
C LYS A 4 22.29 -11.19 2.25
N GLU A 5 21.62 -10.42 3.11
CA GLU A 5 20.77 -10.96 4.17
C GLU A 5 19.44 -11.42 3.60
N PHE A 6 18.90 -10.67 2.65
CA PHE A 6 17.70 -11.05 1.90
C PHE A 6 17.87 -12.43 1.26
N TYR A 7 18.92 -12.63 0.45
CA TYR A 7 19.13 -13.92 -0.20
C TYR A 7 19.50 -15.04 0.77
N LYS A 8 19.94 -14.79 2.00
CA LYS A 8 20.09 -15.88 2.99
C LYS A 8 18.74 -16.47 3.40
N ILE A 9 17.68 -15.65 3.37
CA ILE A 9 16.34 -16.02 3.84
C ILE A 9 15.47 -16.52 2.68
N PHE A 10 15.56 -15.87 1.51
CA PHE A 10 14.61 -16.06 0.41
C PHE A 10 15.19 -16.79 -0.80
N LEU A 11 16.33 -17.50 -0.65
CA LEU A 11 16.99 -18.17 -1.78
C LEU A 11 16.15 -19.29 -2.39
N THR A 12 15.50 -20.11 -1.55
CA THR A 12 14.75 -21.29 -1.99
C THR A 12 13.28 -21.16 -1.63
N GLU A 13 12.41 -21.79 -2.43
CA GLU A 13 10.96 -21.76 -2.17
C GLU A 13 10.63 -22.31 -0.77
N GLU A 14 11.35 -23.34 -0.32
CA GLU A 14 11.21 -23.92 1.02
C GLU A 14 11.53 -22.93 2.13
N SER A 15 12.70 -22.29 2.07
CA SER A 15 13.13 -21.29 3.06
C SER A 15 12.17 -20.10 3.12
N THR A 16 11.71 -19.63 1.95
CA THR A 16 10.74 -18.55 1.84
C THR A 16 9.39 -18.95 2.45
N VAL A 17 8.85 -20.13 2.11
CA VAL A 17 7.56 -20.58 2.64
C VAL A 17 7.62 -20.72 4.15
N LYS A 18 8.69 -21.32 4.68
CA LYS A 18 8.89 -21.44 6.12
C LYS A 18 8.92 -20.08 6.80
N TYR A 19 9.73 -19.14 6.29
CA TYR A 19 9.77 -17.78 6.82
C TYR A 19 8.38 -17.12 6.81
N LEU A 20 7.66 -17.20 5.70
CA LEU A 20 6.33 -16.60 5.59
C LEU A 20 5.31 -17.26 6.54
N GLN A 21 5.42 -18.56 6.82
CA GLN A 21 4.58 -19.26 7.79
C GLN A 21 4.93 -18.86 9.23
N ASP A 22 6.22 -18.79 9.57
CA ASP A 22 6.71 -18.41 10.90
C ASP A 22 6.25 -17.00 11.31
N TYR A 23 6.17 -16.08 10.33
CA TYR A 23 5.65 -14.72 10.51
C TYR A 23 4.13 -14.60 10.32
N GLY A 24 3.41 -15.71 10.14
CA GLY A 24 1.95 -15.72 9.98
C GLY A 24 1.44 -15.09 8.68
N LEU A 25 2.31 -14.86 7.70
CA LEU A 25 1.96 -14.30 6.39
C LEU A 25 1.39 -15.36 5.44
N LEU A 26 1.72 -16.64 5.65
CA LEU A 26 1.11 -17.78 4.97
C LEU A 26 0.47 -18.73 5.97
N HIS A 27 -0.67 -19.29 5.59
CA HIS A 27 -1.35 -20.29 6.40
C HIS A 27 -0.62 -21.64 6.33
N CYS A 28 -0.43 -22.27 7.49
CA CYS A 28 0.05 -23.65 7.59
C CYS A 28 -1.14 -24.60 7.78
N ALA A 29 -1.58 -25.22 6.68
CA ALA A 29 -2.74 -26.11 6.71
C ALA A 29 -2.41 -27.40 7.46
N LYS A 30 -3.25 -27.75 8.44
CA LYS A 30 -3.15 -29.01 9.20
C LYS A 30 -4.09 -30.10 8.69
N GLN A 31 -5.18 -29.70 8.02
CA GLN A 31 -6.24 -30.58 7.55
C GLN A 31 -6.53 -30.36 6.06
N CYS A 32 -6.95 -31.42 5.39
CA CYS A 32 -7.32 -31.43 3.99
C CYS A 32 -8.69 -30.76 3.78
N HIS A 33 -8.77 -29.80 2.86
CA HIS A 33 -10.02 -29.10 2.56
C HIS A 33 -11.15 -30.00 2.00
N LYS A 34 -10.83 -31.19 1.49
CA LYS A 34 -11.81 -32.12 0.91
C LYS A 34 -12.35 -33.16 1.89
N CYS A 35 -11.51 -33.65 2.81
CA CYS A 35 -11.86 -34.80 3.66
C CYS A 35 -11.48 -34.65 5.14
N GLY A 36 -10.95 -33.50 5.56
CA GLY A 36 -10.56 -33.22 6.95
C GLY A 36 -9.35 -33.99 7.48
N SER A 37 -8.83 -34.96 6.73
CA SER A 37 -7.67 -35.76 7.15
C SER A 37 -6.39 -34.93 7.20
N GLU A 38 -5.40 -35.41 7.96
CA GLU A 38 -4.09 -34.76 8.09
C GLU A 38 -3.41 -34.56 6.72
N VAL A 39 -2.83 -33.38 6.52
CA VAL A 39 -1.98 -33.07 5.37
C VAL A 39 -0.52 -33.01 5.80
N LYS A 40 0.38 -33.21 4.83
CA LYS A 40 1.80 -32.90 4.99
C LYS A 40 2.24 -31.99 3.86
N GLN A 41 3.21 -31.13 4.13
CA GLN A 41 3.80 -30.24 3.14
C GLN A 41 4.90 -30.97 2.36
N TYR A 42 4.95 -30.74 1.05
CA TYR A 42 5.93 -31.34 0.15
C TYR A 42 6.29 -30.40 -0.99
N GLN A 43 7.48 -30.59 -1.53
CA GLN A 43 7.88 -30.02 -2.80
C GLN A 43 7.25 -30.78 -3.96
N ARG A 44 6.71 -30.03 -4.91
CA ARG A 44 6.20 -30.51 -6.17
C ARG A 44 6.92 -29.77 -7.29
N ASN A 45 7.40 -30.52 -8.29
CA ASN A 45 7.81 -29.94 -9.54
C ASN A 45 6.56 -29.67 -10.40
N ASP A 46 6.34 -28.40 -10.73
CA ASP A 46 5.29 -27.92 -11.59
C ASP A 46 5.92 -27.23 -12.80
N ARG A 47 6.01 -27.96 -13.92
CA ARG A 47 6.58 -27.48 -15.20
C ARG A 47 7.99 -26.88 -15.04
N GLY A 48 8.85 -27.55 -14.29
CA GLY A 48 10.24 -27.12 -14.03
C GLY A 48 10.39 -26.16 -12.86
N LYS A 49 9.31 -25.73 -12.22
CA LYS A 49 9.35 -24.88 -11.03
C LYS A 49 9.07 -25.69 -9.77
N ILE A 50 9.93 -25.56 -8.77
CA ILE A 50 9.69 -26.15 -7.46
C ILE A 50 8.67 -25.29 -6.72
N ARG A 51 7.59 -25.92 -6.25
CA ARG A 51 6.54 -25.29 -5.45
C ARG A 51 6.25 -26.13 -4.22
N GLU A 52 6.02 -25.46 -3.10
CA GLU A 52 5.52 -26.10 -1.89
C GLU A 52 3.99 -26.27 -1.97
N VAL A 53 3.50 -27.46 -1.61
CA VAL A 53 2.07 -27.79 -1.57
C VAL A 53 1.76 -28.63 -0.33
N PHE A 54 0.54 -28.53 0.19
CA PHE A 54 0.03 -29.50 1.16
C PHE A 54 -0.66 -30.63 0.43
N ARG A 55 -0.34 -31.88 0.80
CA ARG A 55 -0.93 -33.09 0.23
C ARG A 55 -1.59 -33.91 1.33
N CYS A 56 -2.82 -34.34 1.08
CA CYS A 56 -3.57 -35.22 1.97
C CYS A 56 -2.93 -36.62 2.03
N LYS A 57 -2.72 -37.16 3.24
CA LYS A 57 -2.15 -38.50 3.44
C LYS A 57 -3.15 -39.65 3.21
N LYS A 58 -4.47 -39.38 3.28
CA LYS A 58 -5.52 -40.40 3.16
C LYS A 58 -5.52 -41.02 1.76
N LYS A 59 -5.36 -42.35 1.69
CA LYS A 59 -5.51 -43.12 0.44
C LYS A 59 -6.91 -42.92 -0.13
N GLY A 60 -7.03 -42.68 -1.43
CA GLY A 60 -8.28 -42.35 -2.11
C GLY A 60 -8.64 -40.86 -2.14
N CYS A 61 -8.07 -40.01 -1.25
CA CYS A 61 -8.22 -38.56 -1.37
C CYS A 61 -7.02 -37.94 -2.10
N GLN A 62 -5.81 -38.04 -1.51
CA GLN A 62 -4.52 -37.58 -2.06
C GLN A 62 -4.56 -36.17 -2.71
N THR A 63 -5.52 -35.34 -2.29
CA THR A 63 -5.75 -34.03 -2.87
C THR A 63 -4.62 -33.10 -2.46
N THR A 64 -4.22 -32.21 -3.38
CA THR A 64 -3.19 -31.21 -3.15
C THR A 64 -3.81 -29.83 -3.08
N GLN A 65 -3.27 -28.99 -2.21
CA GLN A 65 -3.68 -27.60 -2.03
C GLN A 65 -2.43 -26.72 -1.97
N SER A 66 -2.51 -25.56 -2.61
CA SER A 66 -1.39 -24.60 -2.63
C SER A 66 -1.15 -24.04 -1.24
N VAL A 67 0.12 -23.79 -0.89
CA VAL A 67 0.48 -23.04 0.33
C VAL A 67 -0.04 -21.60 0.32
N ARG A 68 -0.41 -21.08 -0.85
CA ARG A 68 -0.95 -19.73 -1.04
C ARG A 68 -2.46 -19.66 -0.87
N ASN A 69 -3.16 -20.79 -0.72
CA ASN A 69 -4.61 -20.78 -0.61
C ASN A 69 -5.10 -19.86 0.52
N ASN A 70 -6.22 -19.18 0.27
CA ASN A 70 -6.82 -18.19 1.17
C ASN A 70 -5.93 -16.98 1.49
N ASN A 71 -4.88 -16.71 0.71
CA ASN A 71 -4.07 -15.51 0.85
C ASN A 71 -4.44 -14.47 -0.21
N SER A 72 -4.85 -13.27 0.19
CA SER A 72 -5.25 -12.21 -0.76
C SER A 72 -4.09 -11.49 -1.47
N PHE A 73 -2.84 -11.73 -1.06
CA PHE A 73 -1.67 -11.00 -1.53
C PHE A 73 -0.76 -11.85 -2.43
N PHE A 74 -0.39 -13.05 -1.98
CA PHE A 74 0.44 -13.99 -2.73
C PHE A 74 -0.33 -14.76 -3.82
N THR A 75 -1.63 -14.54 -3.89
CA THR A 75 -2.55 -15.21 -4.81
C THR A 75 -3.21 -14.14 -5.66
N TYR A 76 -2.92 -14.15 -6.96
CA TYR A 76 -3.73 -13.42 -7.93
C TYR A 76 -4.83 -14.35 -8.40
N VAL A 77 -6.08 -14.00 -8.09
CA VAL A 77 -7.26 -14.71 -8.56
C VAL A 77 -7.73 -13.97 -9.82
N ASP A 78 -7.65 -14.62 -10.98
CA ASP A 78 -8.21 -14.04 -12.20
C ASP A 78 -9.75 -13.97 -12.14
N ALA A 79 -10.37 -13.31 -13.13
CA ALA A 79 -11.84 -13.20 -13.22
C ALA A 79 -12.56 -14.58 -13.21
N ASN A 80 -11.84 -15.67 -13.47
CA ASN A 80 -12.36 -17.04 -13.47
C ASN A 80 -12.10 -17.77 -12.14
N GLY A 81 -11.66 -17.09 -11.09
CA GLY A 81 -11.44 -17.70 -9.77
C GLY A 81 -10.13 -18.51 -9.67
N ARG A 82 -9.23 -18.46 -10.65
CA ARG A 82 -8.00 -19.27 -10.66
C ARG A 82 -6.81 -18.49 -10.12
N CYS A 83 -6.07 -19.12 -9.19
CA CYS A 83 -4.78 -18.63 -8.73
C CYS A 83 -3.75 -18.74 -9.87
N ASN A 84 -3.32 -17.61 -10.44
CA ASN A 84 -2.56 -17.60 -11.69
C ASN A 84 -1.15 -16.99 -11.60
N SER A 85 -0.62 -16.77 -10.39
CA SER A 85 0.76 -16.26 -10.28
C SER A 85 1.78 -17.33 -10.68
N GLY A 86 2.36 -17.13 -11.87
CA GLY A 86 3.44 -17.94 -12.41
C GLY A 86 4.76 -17.82 -11.64
N LEU A 87 4.89 -16.83 -10.73
CA LEU A 87 6.08 -16.62 -9.92
C LEU A 87 6.10 -17.53 -8.69
N SER A 88 7.29 -17.97 -8.30
CA SER A 88 7.60 -18.57 -7.00
C SER A 88 7.46 -17.53 -5.87
N LEU A 89 7.29 -17.95 -4.62
CA LEU A 89 7.24 -17.02 -3.49
C LEU A 89 8.59 -16.32 -3.30
N SER A 90 9.71 -17.02 -3.49
CA SER A 90 11.05 -16.39 -3.51
C SER A 90 11.13 -15.26 -4.54
N GLU A 91 10.66 -15.52 -5.77
CA GLU A 91 10.63 -14.53 -6.85
C GLU A 91 9.75 -13.31 -6.50
N ILE A 92 8.61 -13.56 -5.84
CA ILE A 92 7.71 -12.49 -5.38
C ILE A 92 8.39 -11.65 -4.29
N MET A 93 9.01 -12.30 -3.31
CA MET A 93 9.68 -11.61 -2.21
C MET A 93 10.84 -10.75 -2.69
N GLU A 94 11.53 -11.16 -3.75
CA GLU A 94 12.59 -10.37 -4.39
C GLU A 94 12.03 -9.08 -5.00
N ILE A 95 10.88 -9.14 -5.69
CA ILE A 95 10.21 -7.95 -6.22
C ILE A 95 9.77 -7.03 -5.07
N VAL A 96 9.18 -7.59 -4.00
CA VAL A 96 8.77 -6.84 -2.81
C VAL A 96 9.97 -6.14 -2.17
N TYR A 97 11.10 -6.84 -2.04
CA TYR A 97 12.34 -6.27 -1.51
C TYR A 97 12.80 -5.06 -2.34
N PHE A 98 12.81 -5.17 -3.67
CA PHE A 98 13.18 -4.05 -4.53
C PHE A 98 12.18 -2.88 -4.46
N TRP A 99 10.88 -3.16 -4.31
CA TRP A 99 9.86 -2.13 -4.11
C TRP A 99 10.08 -1.37 -2.80
N VAL A 100 10.30 -2.08 -1.68
CA VAL A 100 10.53 -1.48 -0.36
C VAL A 100 11.81 -0.65 -0.33
N THR A 101 12.84 -1.10 -1.04
CA THR A 101 14.12 -0.38 -1.21
C THR A 101 14.07 0.72 -2.27
N LYS A 102 12.88 1.05 -2.79
CA LYS A 102 12.60 2.17 -3.70
C LYS A 102 13.38 2.12 -5.02
N ASN A 103 13.63 0.93 -5.54
CA ASN A 103 14.24 0.77 -6.86
C ASN A 103 13.26 1.20 -7.97
N GLN A 104 13.80 1.77 -9.05
CA GLN A 104 12.98 2.16 -10.19
C GLN A 104 12.54 0.93 -10.99
N LEU A 105 11.35 1.01 -11.61
CA LEU A 105 10.78 -0.09 -12.40
C LEU A 105 11.75 -0.64 -13.46
N VAL A 106 12.50 0.22 -14.15
CA VAL A 106 13.49 -0.18 -15.16
C VAL A 106 14.63 -0.99 -14.54
N GLN A 107 15.05 -0.65 -13.32
CA GLN A 107 16.10 -1.40 -12.61
C GLN A 107 15.58 -2.77 -12.17
N ILE A 108 14.36 -2.83 -11.65
CA ILE A 108 13.74 -4.10 -11.22
C ILE A 108 13.59 -5.07 -12.39
N ILE A 109 13.16 -4.57 -13.56
CA ILE A 109 13.10 -5.38 -14.79
C ILE A 109 14.48 -5.93 -15.14
N LYS A 110 15.53 -5.11 -15.08
CA LYS A 110 16.91 -5.54 -15.36
C LYS A 110 17.42 -6.57 -14.35
N PHE A 111 17.16 -6.38 -13.07
CA PHE A 111 17.64 -7.28 -12.01
C PHE A 111 16.93 -8.64 -12.02
N THR A 112 15.64 -8.65 -12.36
CA THR A 112 14.81 -9.86 -12.29
C THR A 112 14.65 -10.59 -13.63
N GLY A 113 14.93 -9.92 -14.75
CA GLY A 113 14.66 -10.43 -16.10
C GLY A 113 13.17 -10.61 -16.43
N ARG A 114 12.26 -10.08 -15.60
CA ARG A 114 10.80 -10.25 -15.75
C ARG A 114 10.21 -9.20 -16.70
N SER A 115 9.06 -9.53 -17.29
CA SER A 115 8.37 -8.60 -18.19
C SER A 115 7.91 -7.33 -17.45
N LYS A 116 7.86 -6.22 -18.19
CA LYS A 116 7.36 -4.93 -17.67
C LYS A 116 5.99 -5.06 -17.03
N ASN A 117 5.07 -5.77 -17.68
CA ASN A 117 3.71 -5.99 -17.17
C ASN A 117 3.73 -6.69 -15.81
N THR A 118 4.50 -7.78 -15.68
CA THR A 118 4.64 -8.52 -14.41
C THR A 118 5.12 -7.61 -13.29
N ILE A 119 6.17 -6.81 -13.55
CA ILE A 119 6.70 -5.89 -12.54
C ILE A 119 5.68 -4.79 -12.22
N CYS A 120 5.01 -4.19 -13.20
CA CYS A 120 3.95 -3.21 -12.96
C CYS A 120 2.86 -3.76 -12.04
N ASP A 121 2.36 -4.97 -12.32
CA ASP A 121 1.29 -5.61 -11.56
C ASP A 121 1.69 -5.84 -10.11
N TRP A 122 2.90 -6.37 -9.87
CA TRP A 122 3.42 -6.57 -8.51
C TRP A 122 3.70 -5.27 -7.77
N MET A 123 4.20 -4.23 -8.46
CA MET A 123 4.40 -2.92 -7.85
C MET A 123 3.07 -2.28 -7.45
N ASN A 124 1.99 -2.52 -8.22
CA ASN A 124 0.63 -2.10 -7.87
C ASN A 124 0.09 -2.88 -6.67
N LEU A 125 0.22 -4.21 -6.65
CA LEU A 125 -0.15 -5.04 -5.49
C LEU A 125 0.56 -4.59 -4.21
N CYS A 126 1.83 -4.21 -4.30
CA CYS A 126 2.56 -3.67 -3.14
C CYS A 126 1.98 -2.34 -2.64
N ARG A 127 1.42 -1.49 -3.53
CA ARG A 127 0.77 -0.22 -3.14
C ARG A 127 -0.56 -0.43 -2.42
N ASP A 128 -1.24 -1.55 -2.61
CA ASP A 128 -2.46 -1.86 -1.88
C ASP A 128 -2.21 -2.05 -0.39
N ILE A 129 -0.99 -2.47 0.01
CA ILE A 129 -0.62 -2.64 1.42
C ILE A 129 -0.72 -1.32 2.20
N PRO A 130 0.01 -0.24 1.85
CA PRO A 130 -0.10 1.02 2.56
C PRO A 130 -1.49 1.64 2.45
N VAL A 131 -2.22 1.44 1.34
CA VAL A 131 -3.62 1.89 1.24
C VAL A 131 -4.52 1.17 2.25
N ARG A 132 -4.41 -0.15 2.37
CA ARG A 132 -5.15 -0.93 3.37
C ARG A 132 -4.76 -0.54 4.79
N LEU A 133 -3.47 -0.30 5.04
CA LEU A 133 -2.97 0.16 6.34
C LEU A 133 -3.55 1.55 6.69
N PHE A 134 -3.57 2.45 5.71
CA PHE A 134 -4.16 3.77 5.86
C PHE A 134 -5.67 3.70 6.12
N ASN A 135 -6.40 2.83 5.41
CA ASN A 135 -7.84 2.67 5.62
C ASN A 135 -8.19 2.03 6.97
N LYS A 136 -7.30 1.20 7.52
CA LYS A 136 -7.46 0.55 8.84
C LYS A 136 -6.78 1.33 9.97
N ARG A 137 -6.26 2.53 9.71
CA ARG A 137 -5.60 3.32 10.75
C ARG A 137 -6.60 3.66 11.86
N GLN A 138 -6.11 3.71 13.07
CA GLN A 138 -6.92 4.15 14.21
C GLN A 138 -7.31 5.63 14.06
N PRO A 139 -8.42 6.05 14.69
CA PRO A 139 -8.72 7.48 14.88
C PRO A 139 -7.49 8.25 15.36
N PHE A 140 -7.37 9.49 14.93
CA PHE A 140 -6.22 10.31 15.31
C PHE A 140 -6.43 10.92 16.69
N GLY A 141 -5.43 10.83 17.56
CA GLY A 141 -5.53 11.23 18.96
C GLY A 141 -6.23 10.20 19.86
N GLY A 142 -6.51 10.61 21.09
CA GLY A 142 -7.16 9.78 22.10
C GLY A 142 -7.11 10.44 23.49
N PRO A 143 -7.75 9.85 24.52
CA PRO A 143 -7.66 10.35 25.89
C PRO A 143 -6.19 10.50 26.34
N GLY A 144 -5.83 11.68 26.83
CA GLY A 144 -4.46 11.99 27.28
C GLY A 144 -3.47 12.35 26.17
N GLN A 145 -3.88 12.33 24.89
CA GLN A 145 -3.05 12.77 23.77
C GLN A 145 -3.39 14.21 23.36
N ILE A 146 -2.35 15.04 23.22
CA ILE A 146 -2.49 16.41 22.71
C ILE A 146 -2.32 16.37 21.19
N VAL A 147 -3.39 16.69 20.48
CA VAL A 147 -3.38 16.85 19.02
C VAL A 147 -3.19 18.34 18.70
N GLN A 148 -2.10 18.66 18.01
CA GLN A 148 -1.91 19.98 17.40
C GLN A 148 -2.57 19.99 16.03
N ILE A 149 -3.40 21.00 15.79
CA ILE A 149 -4.07 21.27 14.52
C ILE A 149 -3.49 22.56 13.96
N ASP A 150 -3.07 22.53 12.70
CA ASP A 150 -2.61 23.73 12.00
C ASP A 150 -3.14 23.73 10.56
N GLU A 151 -3.29 24.91 9.97
CA GLU A 151 -3.81 25.10 8.62
C GLU A 151 -2.83 25.88 7.76
N CYS A 152 -2.54 25.37 6.57
CA CYS A 152 -1.69 26.05 5.60
C CYS A 152 -2.44 26.28 4.28
N LEU A 153 -2.46 27.52 3.82
CA LEU A 153 -2.99 27.86 2.50
C LEU A 153 -1.93 27.62 1.43
N LEU A 154 -1.99 26.48 0.73
CA LEU A 154 -1.05 26.13 -0.33
C LEU A 154 -1.46 26.75 -1.67
N ARG A 155 -1.23 28.05 -1.74
CA ARG A 155 -1.49 28.87 -2.93
C ARG A 155 -0.39 28.77 -3.98
N GLY A 156 0.81 28.36 -3.58
CA GLY A 156 1.99 28.29 -4.43
C GLY A 156 2.37 29.66 -4.99
N ALA A 157 3.06 30.48 -4.17
CA ALA A 157 3.75 31.68 -4.66
C ALA A 157 5.07 31.26 -5.35
N ARG A 158 5.40 31.87 -6.49
CA ARG A 158 6.65 31.55 -7.18
C ARG A 158 7.83 32.22 -6.50
N LYS A 159 8.93 31.49 -6.33
CA LYS A 159 10.22 32.07 -5.97
C LYS A 159 10.62 33.08 -7.06
N ASN A 160 10.74 34.35 -6.69
CA ASN A 160 11.13 35.47 -7.56
C ASN A 160 10.12 35.90 -8.64
N ASN A 161 8.82 35.54 -8.56
CA ASN A 161 7.78 35.97 -9.51
C ASN A 161 8.09 35.72 -11.01
N LYS A 162 8.89 34.69 -11.34
CA LYS A 162 9.25 34.35 -12.73
C LYS A 162 8.41 33.18 -13.26
N GLY A 163 7.97 33.29 -14.52
CA GLY A 163 7.18 32.28 -15.25
C GLY A 163 5.69 32.58 -15.31
N ARG A 164 4.88 31.63 -15.82
CA ARG A 164 3.41 31.77 -15.94
C ARG A 164 2.78 32.01 -14.57
N PHE A 165 2.02 33.10 -14.43
CA PHE A 165 1.28 33.47 -13.22
C PHE A 165 0.40 32.33 -12.71
N ARG A 166 0.39 32.11 -11.39
CA ARG A 166 -0.56 31.21 -10.70
C ARG A 166 -1.65 32.03 -9.98
N LEU A 167 -2.74 31.36 -9.61
CA LEU A 167 -3.89 31.98 -8.91
C LEU A 167 -3.52 32.73 -7.62
N ALA A 168 -2.40 32.38 -6.98
CA ALA A 168 -1.89 33.06 -5.79
C ALA A 168 -1.16 34.38 -6.06
N ASP A 169 -0.66 34.55 -7.27
CA ASP A 169 0.05 35.76 -7.68
C ASP A 169 -0.95 36.87 -8.11
N LEU A 170 -2.23 36.52 -8.28
CA LEU A 170 -3.30 37.45 -8.62
C LEU A 170 -3.79 38.17 -7.37
N LYS A 171 -3.94 39.49 -7.47
CA LYS A 171 -4.64 40.28 -6.44
C LYS A 171 -6.07 39.76 -6.27
N ALA A 172 -6.58 39.74 -5.05
CA ALA A 172 -7.92 39.23 -4.73
C ALA A 172 -9.06 39.84 -5.58
N ALA A 173 -8.87 41.06 -6.11
CA ALA A 173 -9.80 41.73 -7.01
C ALA A 173 -9.85 41.16 -8.44
N VAL A 174 -8.86 40.35 -8.86
CA VAL A 174 -8.72 39.84 -10.24
C VAL A 174 -9.19 38.39 -10.38
N ILE A 175 -9.45 37.69 -9.27
CA ILE A 175 -9.97 36.32 -9.27
C ILE A 175 -11.45 36.36 -9.73
N PRO A 176 -11.92 35.54 -10.69
CA PRO A 176 -13.33 35.53 -11.10
C PRO A 176 -14.25 35.23 -9.91
N ARG A 177 -15.44 35.86 -9.84
CA ARG A 177 -16.48 35.49 -8.86
C ARG A 177 -16.98 34.07 -9.20
N GLN A 178 -17.12 33.21 -8.19
CA GLN A 178 -17.96 32.03 -8.36
C GLN A 178 -19.42 32.49 -8.29
N GLU A 179 -20.28 31.90 -9.12
CA GLU A 179 -21.68 32.31 -9.30
C GLU A 179 -22.49 32.28 -7.98
N ASP A 180 -22.03 31.52 -6.97
CA ASP A 180 -22.67 31.34 -5.66
C ASP A 180 -22.12 32.27 -4.54
N GLU A 181 -21.19 33.20 -4.82
CA GLU A 181 -20.65 34.13 -3.80
C GLU A 181 -21.59 35.35 -3.61
N GLU A 182 -22.47 35.31 -2.60
CA GLU A 182 -23.22 36.51 -2.15
C GLU A 182 -22.28 37.59 -1.60
N ASP A 183 -22.49 38.83 -2.05
CA ASP A 183 -21.80 40.05 -1.58
C ASP A 183 -22.18 40.33 -0.11
N THR A 184 -21.52 39.63 0.80
CA THR A 184 -21.60 39.94 2.23
C THR A 184 -20.63 41.09 2.53
N ASN A 185 -21.17 42.25 2.94
CA ASN A 185 -20.43 43.44 3.40
C ASN A 185 -19.57 43.13 4.65
N ARG A 186 -18.48 42.38 4.46
CA ARG A 186 -17.59 41.93 5.52
C ARG A 186 -16.34 42.81 5.57
N ASN A 187 -16.03 43.34 6.76
CA ASN A 187 -14.86 44.18 7.03
C ASN A 187 -13.50 43.48 6.85
N TYR A 188 -13.48 42.16 6.59
CA TYR A 188 -12.26 41.35 6.46
C TYR A 188 -11.88 41.02 5.01
N GLY A 189 -12.54 41.64 4.02
CA GLY A 189 -12.24 41.43 2.61
C GLY A 189 -12.70 40.07 2.06
N ARG A 190 -12.40 39.84 0.78
CA ARG A 190 -12.88 38.68 0.00
C ARG A 190 -12.34 37.35 0.55
N ARG A 191 -13.19 36.32 0.64
CA ARG A 191 -12.74 34.95 0.95
C ARG A 191 -11.82 34.48 -0.17
N ILE A 192 -10.59 34.15 0.19
CA ILE A 192 -9.58 33.79 -0.80
C ILE A 192 -9.68 32.28 -1.05
N GLY A 193 -10.01 31.86 -2.28
CA GLY A 193 -10.15 30.44 -2.68
C GLY A 193 -8.85 29.78 -3.16
N GLY A 194 -8.59 28.53 -2.75
CA GLY A 194 -7.39 27.73 -3.04
C GLY A 194 -7.31 26.51 -2.10
N PRO A 195 -6.55 25.45 -2.41
CA PRO A 195 -6.52 24.26 -1.56
C PRO A 195 -5.91 24.61 -0.21
N TRP A 196 -6.72 24.53 0.83
CA TRP A 196 -6.26 24.54 2.20
C TRP A 196 -5.66 23.16 2.49
N VAL A 197 -4.58 23.12 3.25
CA VAL A 197 -4.07 21.88 3.81
C VAL A 197 -4.20 21.98 5.32
N VAL A 198 -5.02 21.11 5.89
CA VAL A 198 -5.13 20.96 7.34
C VAL A 198 -4.14 19.88 7.76
N GLY A 199 -3.23 20.24 8.66
CA GLY A 199 -2.28 19.34 9.30
C GLY A 199 -2.74 18.99 10.72
N LEU A 200 -2.73 17.71 11.05
CA LEU A 200 -2.91 17.20 12.40
C LEU A 200 -1.59 16.55 12.84
N CYS A 201 -1.12 16.85 14.04
CA CYS A 201 0.13 16.31 14.59
C CYS A 201 -0.09 15.83 16.02
N CYS A 202 0.37 14.63 16.35
CA CYS A 202 0.28 14.05 17.69
C CYS A 202 1.59 13.33 18.03
N VAL A 203 2.10 13.55 19.24
CA VAL A 203 3.22 12.77 19.78
C VAL A 203 2.66 11.48 20.37
N LEU A 204 3.15 10.34 19.90
CA LEU A 204 2.80 9.01 20.38
C LEU A 204 3.57 8.67 21.66
N GLU A 205 3.10 7.68 22.43
CA GLU A 205 3.74 7.24 23.68
C GLU A 205 5.20 6.81 23.51
N ASN A 206 5.55 6.29 22.33
CA ASN A 206 6.90 5.88 21.98
C ASN A 206 7.81 7.03 21.49
N GLY A 207 7.34 8.29 21.58
CA GLY A 207 8.07 9.49 21.18
C GLY A 207 8.06 9.78 19.67
N LEU A 208 7.39 8.96 18.86
CA LEU A 208 7.23 9.24 17.43
C LEU A 208 6.12 10.27 17.19
N ILE A 209 6.22 11.01 16.09
CA ILE A 209 5.19 11.96 15.65
C ILE A 209 4.32 11.29 14.58
N ASP A 210 3.01 11.14 14.83
CA ASP A 210 2.03 10.87 13.77
C ASP A 210 1.55 12.21 13.23
N ALA A 211 1.72 12.44 11.92
CA ALA A 211 1.29 13.65 11.24
C ALA A 211 0.42 13.31 10.04
N ARG A 212 -0.77 13.92 9.96
CA ARG A 212 -1.76 13.69 8.91
C ARG A 212 -2.12 14.99 8.22
N PHE A 213 -2.10 15.01 6.89
CA PHE A 213 -2.41 16.18 6.08
C PHE A 213 -3.61 15.89 5.19
N PHE A 214 -4.55 16.83 5.10
CA PHE A 214 -5.76 16.71 4.30
C PHE A 214 -5.93 17.96 3.45
N VAL A 215 -6.20 17.76 2.16
CA VAL A 215 -6.52 18.86 1.25
C VAL A 215 -8.01 19.18 1.41
N VAL A 216 -8.32 20.44 1.66
CA VAL A 216 -9.67 20.97 1.82
C VAL A 216 -9.89 21.98 0.69
N GLU A 217 -10.79 21.63 -0.24
CA GLU A 217 -11.07 22.43 -1.45
C GLU A 217 -11.91 23.67 -1.15
N LYS A 218 -12.82 23.59 -0.17
CA LYS A 218 -13.66 24.69 0.31
C LYS A 218 -13.71 24.70 1.83
N ARG A 219 -13.59 25.89 2.42
CA ARG A 219 -13.74 26.12 3.86
C ARG A 219 -15.16 26.64 4.12
N ASP A 220 -16.08 25.75 4.43
CA ASP A 220 -17.48 26.07 4.75
C ASP A 220 -17.87 25.50 6.12
N LYS A 221 -19.09 25.83 6.55
CA LYS A 221 -19.59 25.42 7.88
C LYS A 221 -19.80 23.91 7.96
N GLU A 222 -20.08 23.24 6.85
CA GLU A 222 -20.34 21.79 6.78
C GLU A 222 -19.05 20.97 6.86
N THR A 223 -17.92 21.49 6.36
CA THR A 223 -16.60 20.84 6.40
C THR A 223 -15.86 20.98 7.74
N LEU A 224 -16.40 21.75 8.70
CA LEU A 224 -15.78 22.07 9.99
C LEU A 224 -16.45 21.35 11.19
N HIS A 225 -17.34 20.39 10.96
CA HIS A 225 -18.03 19.61 11.99
C HIS A 225 -17.56 18.15 12.05
#